data_AF-A0A7J3IZX3-F1
#
_entry.id   AF-A0A7J3IZX3-F1
#
_cell.length_a   1.000
_cell.length_b   1.000
_cell.length_c   1.000
_cell.angle_alpha   90.00
_cell.angle_beta   90.00
_cell.angle_gamma   90.00
#
_symmetry.space_group_name_H-M   'P 1'
#
loop_
_entity.id
_entity.type
_entity.pdbx_description
1 polymer ?
#
loop_
_entity_poly.entity_id
_entity_poly.type
_entity_poly.pdbx_seq_one_letter_code
_entity_poly.pdbx_strand_id
1 'polypeptide(L)'
;MSRLKALGKYAAIFLSAVVITSILWNVNQILLFKGVSYAESYDYLVYIDGANVVVKNGTTGRVDLSSNELSEVLNALLKGDGLKIFIKPGRYNVSSNIMLHNLKGVKIIGNGPNSTKLNMNGYSLIIRGDSWNYSISNVVEGVEIYNGSIIIENSFKTVIRNCFFINSKVGIILMNTNGWTECTLIEECYFINAYYGIVFKTPINDGTKSYANTEIRRVYFELQQEGAVAIYIEKDADFNEGLIHDVRVWMGKPVERNQTGIFLEGSMLNTVLHNVVFESFAKTPIAIYGIIVGNYSDPPIIGQGVVFCGNLTGRIYNPYGKWLYSSSGAFKVVDVEVPLGVNNKFGPIVEVGALPHLSLAISALNAKVEVEGPLSEGEEIQVRLRFKFLDDSFSDQLILSFNSSGAVWVDQDGWLKIWPTRNVISALTVEARTNVQASNAKIKVSIYGQYG
;
A
#
# COMPACT_ATOMS: atom_id res chain seq x y z
N MET A 1 -45.52 78.72 -27.26
CA MET A 1 -44.37 78.12 -27.97
C MET A 1 -43.05 78.15 -27.19
N SER A 2 -42.85 79.00 -26.17
CA SER A 2 -41.59 79.09 -25.39
C SER A 2 -41.41 78.00 -24.32
N ARG A 3 -42.50 77.54 -23.67
CA ARG A 3 -42.44 76.51 -22.62
C ARG A 3 -42.07 75.11 -23.14
N LEU A 4 -42.52 74.73 -24.35
CA LEU A 4 -42.16 73.45 -24.97
C LEU A 4 -40.66 73.37 -25.33
N LYS A 5 -40.08 74.49 -25.80
CA LYS A 5 -38.63 74.58 -26.08
C LYS A 5 -37.80 74.51 -24.79
N ALA A 6 -38.28 75.12 -23.70
CA ALA A 6 -37.64 74.99 -22.39
C ALA A 6 -37.72 73.55 -21.88
N LEU A 7 -38.89 72.91 -21.96
CA LEU A 7 -39.09 71.51 -21.56
C LEU A 7 -38.18 70.55 -22.35
N GLY A 8 -38.04 70.76 -23.66
CA GLY A 8 -37.14 69.98 -24.50
C GLY A 8 -35.66 70.15 -24.13
N LYS A 9 -35.23 71.36 -23.75
CA LYS A 9 -33.88 71.60 -23.24
C LYS A 9 -33.62 70.91 -21.90
N TYR A 10 -34.55 71.01 -20.96
CA TYR A 10 -34.42 70.33 -19.66
C TYR A 10 -34.45 68.81 -19.80
N ALA A 11 -35.31 68.27 -20.67
CA ALA A 11 -35.34 66.84 -20.97
C ALA A 11 -34.03 66.35 -21.59
N ALA A 12 -33.47 67.10 -22.55
CA ALA A 12 -32.18 66.77 -23.16
C ALA A 12 -31.03 66.80 -22.15
N ILE A 13 -30.98 67.82 -21.27
CA ILE A 13 -29.96 67.91 -20.20
C ILE A 13 -30.10 66.75 -19.21
N PHE A 14 -31.33 66.43 -18.80
CA PHE A 14 -31.60 65.33 -17.88
C PHE A 14 -31.20 63.97 -18.49
N LEU A 15 -31.60 63.70 -19.73
CA LEU A 15 -31.20 62.49 -20.48
C LEU A 15 -29.67 62.39 -20.62
N SER A 16 -29.01 63.51 -20.92
CA SER A 16 -27.55 63.55 -21.03
C SER A 16 -26.87 63.24 -19.69
N ALA A 17 -27.38 63.82 -18.59
CA ALA A 17 -26.85 63.58 -17.24
C ALA A 17 -27.03 62.11 -16.82
N VAL A 18 -28.19 61.50 -17.11
CA VAL A 18 -28.46 60.07 -16.83
C VAL A 18 -27.55 59.15 -17.65
N VAL A 19 -27.32 59.46 -18.93
CA VAL A 19 -26.42 58.68 -19.77
C VAL A 19 -24.97 58.81 -19.28
N ILE A 20 -24.51 60.02 -18.95
CA ILE A 20 -23.14 60.24 -18.44
C ILE A 20 -22.93 59.53 -17.10
N THR A 21 -23.88 59.63 -16.17
CA THR A 21 -23.78 58.92 -14.87
C THR A 21 -23.82 57.41 -15.03
N SER A 22 -24.60 56.88 -15.98
CA SER A 22 -24.62 55.45 -16.29
C SER A 22 -23.30 54.97 -16.89
N ILE A 23 -22.69 55.76 -17.78
CA ILE A 23 -21.36 55.45 -18.36
C ILE A 23 -20.30 55.49 -17.27
N LEU A 24 -20.27 56.52 -16.43
CA LEU A 24 -19.32 56.64 -15.32
C LEU A 24 -19.49 55.51 -14.30
N TRP A 25 -20.73 55.10 -14.00
CA TRP A 25 -21.00 53.95 -13.14
C TRP A 25 -20.43 52.67 -13.76
N ASN A 26 -20.71 52.40 -15.05
CA ASN A 26 -20.17 51.22 -15.73
C ASN A 26 -18.64 51.22 -15.83
N VAL A 27 -18.02 52.37 -16.11
CA VAL A 27 -16.55 52.51 -16.11
C VAL A 27 -15.98 52.28 -14.71
N ASN A 28 -16.61 52.81 -13.65
CA ASN A 28 -16.19 52.59 -12.28
C ASN A 28 -16.35 51.11 -11.87
N GLN A 29 -17.43 50.45 -12.26
CA GLN A 29 -17.61 49.01 -12.04
C GLN A 29 -16.54 48.20 -12.79
N ILE A 30 -16.27 48.51 -14.05
CA ILE A 30 -15.20 47.86 -14.83
C ILE A 30 -13.82 48.11 -14.21
N LEU A 31 -13.55 49.29 -13.65
CA LEU A 31 -12.28 49.60 -12.98
C LEU A 31 -12.17 48.95 -11.60
N LEU A 32 -13.27 48.88 -10.84
CA LEU A 32 -13.36 48.17 -9.55
C LEU A 32 -13.22 46.66 -9.72
N PHE A 33 -13.68 46.09 -10.84
CA PHE A 33 -13.60 44.66 -11.15
C PHE A 33 -12.44 44.28 -12.09
N LYS A 34 -11.71 45.24 -12.67
CA LYS A 34 -10.44 44.99 -13.36
C LYS A 34 -9.36 44.63 -12.33
N GLY A 35 -9.28 43.34 -12.01
CA GLY A 35 -8.26 42.78 -11.11
C GLY A 35 -8.83 41.88 -10.03
N VAL A 36 -10.15 41.89 -9.81
CA VAL A 36 -10.81 40.94 -8.91
C VAL A 36 -11.17 39.70 -9.72
N SER A 37 -10.21 38.78 -9.81
CA SER A 37 -10.49 37.40 -10.19
C SER A 37 -11.48 36.83 -9.18
N TYR A 38 -12.54 36.16 -9.64
CA TYR A 38 -13.37 35.34 -8.75
C TYR A 38 -12.47 34.51 -7.84
N ALA A 39 -12.81 34.44 -6.55
CA ALA A 39 -12.10 33.62 -5.58
C ALA A 39 -11.98 32.20 -6.15
N GLU A 40 -10.78 31.84 -6.59
CA GLU A 40 -10.52 30.47 -7.03
C GLU A 40 -10.49 29.61 -5.76
N SER A 41 -10.94 28.35 -5.83
CA SER A 41 -11.03 27.44 -4.66
C SER A 41 -9.68 27.05 -4.04
N TYR A 42 -8.60 27.70 -4.47
CA TYR A 42 -7.21 27.43 -4.17
C TYR A 42 -6.57 28.68 -3.56
N ASP A 43 -5.66 28.50 -2.62
CA ASP A 43 -4.93 29.61 -2.00
C ASP A 43 -3.96 30.25 -2.99
N TYR A 44 -3.36 29.43 -3.87
CA TYR A 44 -2.42 29.87 -4.89
C TYR A 44 -2.62 29.17 -6.22
N LEU A 45 -2.37 29.94 -7.28
CA LEU A 45 -2.38 29.51 -8.67
C LEU A 45 -0.99 29.68 -9.26
N VAL A 46 -0.43 28.60 -9.76
CA VAL A 46 0.91 28.58 -10.36
C VAL A 46 0.77 28.33 -11.86
N TYR A 47 1.29 29.23 -12.68
CA TYR A 47 1.19 29.15 -14.14
C TYR A 47 2.41 29.73 -14.83
N ILE A 48 2.59 29.40 -16.10
CA ILE A 48 3.69 29.92 -16.91
C ILE A 48 3.23 31.19 -17.61
N ASP A 49 4.02 32.26 -17.50
CA ASP A 49 3.88 33.49 -18.27
C ASP A 49 5.22 33.84 -18.92
N GLY A 50 5.31 33.62 -20.23
CA GLY A 50 6.57 33.69 -20.97
C GLY A 50 7.58 32.66 -20.46
N ALA A 51 8.74 33.15 -19.98
CA ALA A 51 9.79 32.31 -19.40
C ALA A 51 9.62 32.10 -17.88
N ASN A 52 8.68 32.79 -17.24
CA ASN A 52 8.52 32.77 -15.80
C ASN A 52 7.41 31.81 -15.37
N VAL A 53 7.62 31.18 -14.22
CA VAL A 53 6.60 30.59 -13.35
C VAL A 53 6.07 31.68 -12.41
N VAL A 54 4.79 31.99 -12.54
CA VAL A 54 4.10 33.04 -11.80
C VAL A 54 3.16 32.43 -10.76
N VAL A 55 3.17 33.01 -9.57
CA VAL A 55 2.21 32.72 -8.50
C VAL A 55 1.22 33.85 -8.39
N LYS A 56 -0.06 33.50 -8.54
CA LYS A 56 -1.18 34.39 -8.24
C LYS A 56 -1.89 33.94 -6.98
N ASN A 57 -2.10 34.87 -6.06
CA ASN A 57 -2.91 34.66 -4.87
C ASN A 57 -4.37 34.43 -5.26
N GLY A 58 -4.96 33.33 -4.81
CA GLY A 58 -6.35 32.98 -5.12
C GLY A 58 -7.38 33.91 -4.46
N THR A 59 -7.04 34.54 -3.33
CA THR A 59 -7.93 35.46 -2.61
C THR A 59 -7.84 36.88 -3.17
N THR A 60 -6.62 37.41 -3.37
CA THR A 60 -6.43 38.81 -3.78
C THR A 60 -6.40 38.99 -5.30
N GLY A 61 -6.15 37.90 -6.04
CA GLY A 61 -5.95 37.94 -7.49
C GLY A 61 -4.62 38.57 -7.92
N ARG A 62 -3.77 38.99 -6.97
CA ARG A 62 -2.47 39.62 -7.25
C ARG A 62 -1.39 38.58 -7.52
N VAL A 63 -0.38 38.98 -8.29
CA VAL A 63 0.85 38.21 -8.44
C VAL A 63 1.70 38.45 -7.20
N ASP A 64 1.96 37.40 -6.44
CA ASP A 64 2.73 37.46 -5.19
C ASP A 64 4.22 37.17 -5.45
N LEU A 65 4.52 36.32 -6.44
CA LEU A 65 5.87 35.86 -6.76
C LEU A 65 6.00 35.49 -8.24
N SER A 66 7.19 35.63 -8.79
CA SER A 66 7.58 35.14 -10.11
C SER A 66 9.04 34.67 -10.07
N SER A 67 9.34 33.53 -10.68
CA SER A 67 10.70 33.00 -10.87
C SER A 67 10.78 32.28 -12.23
N ASN A 68 11.96 31.94 -12.71
CA ASN A 68 12.14 31.06 -13.86
C ASN A 68 11.92 29.57 -13.51
N GLU A 69 11.92 29.22 -12.22
CA GLU A 69 11.92 27.83 -11.75
C GLU A 69 10.74 27.55 -10.79
N LEU A 70 10.12 26.38 -10.94
CA LEU A 70 9.00 25.98 -10.09
C LEU A 70 9.43 25.69 -8.65
N SER A 71 10.63 25.14 -8.44
CA SER A 71 11.14 24.82 -7.10
C SER A 71 11.27 26.07 -6.22
N GLU A 72 11.75 27.17 -6.78
CA GLU A 72 11.86 28.44 -6.06
C GLU A 72 10.49 28.96 -5.63
N VAL A 73 9.53 28.90 -6.57
CA VAL A 73 8.15 29.31 -6.32
C VAL A 73 7.50 28.46 -5.23
N LEU A 74 7.56 27.13 -5.35
CA LEU A 74 6.89 26.25 -4.39
C LEU A 74 7.56 26.32 -3.01
N ASN A 75 8.89 26.33 -2.92
CA ASN A 75 9.57 26.46 -1.63
C ASN A 75 9.30 27.82 -0.95
N ALA A 76 9.02 28.87 -1.72
CA ALA A 76 8.59 30.14 -1.15
C ALA A 76 7.17 30.10 -0.57
N LEU A 77 6.27 29.30 -1.17
CA LEU A 77 4.86 29.16 -0.74
C LEU A 77 4.67 28.17 0.40
N LEU A 78 5.44 27.08 0.44
CA LEU A 78 5.30 25.96 1.37
C LEU A 78 5.81 26.30 2.77
N LYS A 79 5.15 27.25 3.43
CA LYS A 79 5.50 27.78 4.76
C LYS A 79 4.38 27.66 5.80
N GLY A 80 3.25 27.08 5.42
CA GLY A 80 2.08 26.97 6.29
C GLY A 80 1.21 25.76 5.98
N ASP A 81 0.44 25.34 6.98
CA ASP A 81 -0.47 24.21 6.89
C ASP A 81 -1.70 24.53 6.03
N GLY A 82 -2.34 23.48 5.52
CA GLY A 82 -3.64 23.54 4.86
C GLY A 82 -3.65 24.20 3.47
N LEU A 83 -2.48 24.60 2.96
CA LEU A 83 -2.34 25.28 1.68
C LEU A 83 -2.85 24.41 0.52
N LYS A 84 -3.67 25.01 -0.35
CA LYS A 84 -4.15 24.42 -1.59
C LYS A 84 -3.54 25.17 -2.77
N ILE A 85 -2.58 24.53 -3.43
CA ILE A 85 -1.85 25.08 -4.56
C ILE A 85 -2.33 24.37 -5.83
N PHE A 86 -2.82 25.14 -6.80
CA PHE A 86 -3.17 24.62 -8.11
C PHE A 86 -2.13 25.02 -9.17
N ILE A 87 -1.56 24.03 -9.83
CA ILE A 87 -0.57 24.20 -10.91
C ILE A 87 -1.29 24.00 -12.23
N LYS A 88 -1.40 25.08 -13.00
CA LYS A 88 -2.09 25.09 -14.30
C LYS A 88 -1.37 24.19 -15.33
N PRO A 89 -2.01 23.90 -16.48
CA PRO A 89 -1.34 23.22 -17.58
C PRO A 89 -0.05 23.95 -17.98
N GLY A 90 1.02 23.20 -18.18
CA GLY A 90 2.34 23.75 -18.48
C GLY A 90 3.46 22.74 -18.29
N ARG A 91 4.67 23.12 -18.73
CA ARG A 91 5.91 22.39 -18.51
C ARG A 91 6.81 23.21 -17.60
N TYR A 92 7.00 22.73 -16.39
CA TYR A 92 7.68 23.45 -15.33
C TYR A 92 9.05 22.84 -15.10
N ASN A 93 10.09 23.66 -15.17
CA ASN A 93 11.44 23.23 -14.79
C ASN A 93 11.60 23.32 -13.27
N VAL A 94 12.36 22.36 -12.74
CA VAL A 94 12.71 22.26 -11.34
C VAL A 94 14.22 22.15 -11.26
N SER A 95 14.83 23.03 -10.48
CA SER A 95 16.28 23.15 -10.31
C SER A 95 16.77 22.75 -8.92
N SER A 96 15.86 22.39 -8.02
CA SER A 96 16.16 21.96 -6.65
C SER A 96 15.00 21.15 -6.08
N ASN A 97 15.23 20.46 -4.96
CA ASN A 97 14.16 19.72 -4.28
C ASN A 97 13.06 20.70 -3.81
N ILE A 98 11.81 20.26 -3.95
CA ILE A 98 10.64 20.95 -3.39
C ILE A 98 10.33 20.30 -2.05
N MET A 99 10.30 21.08 -0.98
CA MET A 99 10.21 20.54 0.38
C MET A 99 8.91 20.97 1.07
N LEU A 100 8.11 19.99 1.47
CA LEU A 100 6.96 20.13 2.37
C LEU A 100 7.43 19.64 3.75
N HIS A 101 8.09 20.51 4.51
CA HIS A 101 8.68 20.15 5.80
C HIS A 101 7.79 20.57 6.97
N ASN A 102 7.40 19.61 7.80
CA ASN A 102 6.53 19.80 8.97
C ASN A 102 5.20 20.49 8.63
N LEU A 103 4.65 20.15 7.45
CA LEU A 103 3.39 20.71 6.99
C LEU A 103 2.26 19.68 7.06
N LYS A 104 1.06 20.14 7.38
CA LYS A 104 -0.15 19.32 7.50
C LYS A 104 -1.22 19.77 6.53
N GLY A 105 -1.86 18.81 5.88
CA GLY A 105 -3.03 19.08 5.03
C GLY A 105 -2.73 19.90 3.77
N VAL A 106 -1.47 20.00 3.36
CA VAL A 106 -1.09 20.73 2.13
C VAL A 106 -1.48 19.91 0.92
N LYS A 107 -1.99 20.58 -0.11
CA LYS A 107 -2.41 19.98 -1.38
C LYS A 107 -1.73 20.67 -2.54
N ILE A 108 -0.97 19.89 -3.32
CA ILE A 108 -0.40 20.32 -4.60
C ILE A 108 -1.16 19.59 -5.70
N ILE A 109 -1.94 20.34 -6.48
CA ILE A 109 -2.90 19.79 -7.45
C ILE A 109 -2.56 20.33 -8.84
N GLY A 110 -2.27 19.44 -9.79
CA GLY A 110 -2.15 19.77 -11.20
C GLY A 110 -3.47 19.59 -11.96
N ASN A 111 -3.48 20.00 -13.23
CA ASN A 111 -4.64 19.85 -14.12
C ASN A 111 -4.70 18.45 -14.79
N GLY A 112 -4.11 17.45 -14.15
CA GLY A 112 -3.95 16.09 -14.67
C GLY A 112 -2.57 15.87 -15.30
N PRO A 113 -2.06 14.62 -15.25
CA PRO A 113 -0.67 14.33 -15.57
C PRO A 113 -0.30 14.64 -17.02
N ASN A 114 -1.23 14.50 -17.96
CA ASN A 114 -1.00 14.87 -19.36
C ASN A 114 -0.87 16.39 -19.60
N SER A 115 -1.35 17.21 -18.68
CA SER A 115 -1.42 18.68 -18.83
C SER A 115 -0.37 19.42 -18.00
N THR A 116 -0.13 18.97 -16.78
CA THR A 116 0.79 19.61 -15.83
C THR A 116 2.04 18.74 -15.66
N LYS A 117 3.13 19.13 -16.31
CA LYS A 117 4.37 18.37 -16.37
C LYS A 117 5.47 19.04 -15.56
N LEU A 118 5.99 18.34 -14.57
CA LEU A 118 7.09 18.77 -13.71
C LEU A 118 8.37 18.08 -14.20
N ASN A 119 9.23 18.83 -14.88
CA ASN A 119 10.55 18.35 -15.28
C ASN A 119 11.51 18.48 -14.10
N MET A 120 11.66 17.38 -13.36
CA MET A 120 12.35 17.36 -12.09
C MET A 120 13.88 17.37 -12.21
N ASN A 121 14.45 17.08 -13.39
CA ASN A 121 15.90 17.09 -13.64
C ASN A 121 16.73 16.30 -12.60
N GLY A 122 16.19 15.21 -12.06
CA GLY A 122 16.81 14.37 -11.04
C GLY A 122 16.49 14.77 -9.59
N TYR A 123 15.79 15.89 -9.36
CA TYR A 123 15.34 16.34 -8.05
C TYR A 123 14.04 15.65 -7.60
N SER A 124 13.64 15.91 -6.36
CA SER A 124 12.47 15.29 -5.74
C SER A 124 11.51 16.31 -5.13
N LEU A 125 10.22 15.93 -5.10
CA LEU A 125 9.23 16.54 -4.22
C LEU A 125 9.23 15.72 -2.93
N ILE A 126 9.56 16.36 -1.81
CA ILE A 126 9.81 15.71 -0.53
C ILE A 126 8.73 16.15 0.46
N ILE A 127 7.97 15.19 0.97
CA ILE A 127 6.97 15.35 2.01
C ILE A 127 7.58 14.79 3.29
N ARG A 128 7.98 15.67 4.21
CA ARG A 128 8.82 15.29 5.35
C ARG A 128 8.28 15.83 6.66
N GLY A 129 8.18 14.96 7.67
CA GLY A 129 8.11 15.35 9.07
C GLY A 129 9.44 15.15 9.80
N ASP A 130 9.71 15.97 10.80
CA ASP A 130 10.69 15.63 11.84
C ASP A 130 10.22 14.42 12.65
N SER A 131 8.90 14.20 12.67
CA SER A 131 8.21 13.00 13.10
C SER A 131 6.86 12.93 12.38
N TRP A 132 6.23 11.75 12.37
CA TRP A 132 4.96 11.48 11.69
C TRP A 132 3.85 12.49 12.02
N ASN A 133 3.82 13.00 13.25
CA ASN A 133 2.77 13.90 13.74
C ASN A 133 2.94 15.36 13.27
N TYR A 134 4.07 15.69 12.64
CA TYR A 134 4.34 17.00 12.03
C TYR A 134 4.04 17.02 10.54
N SER A 135 3.97 15.87 9.86
CA SER A 135 3.62 15.78 8.44
C SER A 135 2.44 14.83 8.23
N ILE A 136 1.22 15.38 8.16
CA ILE A 136 -0.02 14.59 8.13
C ILE A 136 -0.95 15.03 7.00
N SER A 137 -1.57 14.08 6.30
CA SER A 137 -2.66 14.32 5.35
C SER A 137 -2.28 15.23 4.16
N ASN A 138 -1.02 15.17 3.72
CA ASN A 138 -0.57 15.91 2.55
C ASN A 138 -1.00 15.20 1.26
N VAL A 139 -1.24 15.97 0.20
CA VAL A 139 -1.76 15.47 -1.08
C VAL A 139 -0.92 16.00 -2.24
N VAL A 140 -0.50 15.10 -3.13
CA VAL A 140 0.00 15.46 -4.46
C VAL A 140 -0.87 14.77 -5.49
N GLU A 141 -1.46 15.55 -6.39
CA GLU A 141 -2.46 15.05 -7.33
C GLU A 141 -2.27 15.63 -8.73
N GLY A 142 -2.49 14.81 -9.77
CA GLY A 142 -2.75 15.32 -11.12
C GLY A 142 -1.52 15.89 -11.83
N VAL A 143 -0.33 15.35 -11.59
CA VAL A 143 0.92 15.84 -12.18
C VAL A 143 1.72 14.71 -12.85
N GLU A 144 2.40 15.03 -13.95
CA GLU A 144 3.46 14.19 -14.51
C GLU A 144 4.80 14.61 -13.90
N ILE A 145 5.49 13.68 -13.26
CA ILE A 145 6.82 13.81 -12.69
C ILE A 145 7.79 13.14 -13.66
N TYR A 146 8.52 13.98 -14.39
CA TYR A 146 9.52 13.52 -15.35
C TYR A 146 10.92 13.56 -14.74
N ASN A 147 11.65 12.46 -14.81
CA ASN A 147 13.02 12.33 -14.30
C ASN A 147 13.15 12.81 -12.84
N GLY A 148 12.29 12.33 -11.96
CA GLY A 148 12.32 12.70 -10.54
C GLY A 148 11.51 11.75 -9.66
N SER A 149 11.43 12.08 -8.38
CA SER A 149 10.77 11.23 -7.39
C SER A 149 9.82 12.03 -6.48
N ILE A 150 8.85 11.34 -5.89
CA ILE A 150 8.23 11.78 -4.62
C ILE A 150 8.85 11.00 -3.48
N ILE A 151 9.28 11.70 -2.43
CA ILE A 151 9.78 11.10 -1.20
C ILE A 151 8.79 11.41 -0.08
N ILE A 152 8.33 10.39 0.62
CA ILE A 152 7.46 10.47 1.78
C ILE A 152 8.28 10.00 2.98
N GLU A 153 8.60 10.93 3.87
CA GLU A 153 9.50 10.71 5.01
C GLU A 153 8.82 11.10 6.32
N ASN A 154 8.70 10.15 7.25
CA ASN A 154 8.03 10.33 8.54
C ASN A 154 6.69 11.07 8.38
N SER A 155 5.80 10.55 7.54
CA SER A 155 4.54 11.21 7.23
C SER A 155 3.36 10.26 7.28
N PHE A 156 2.27 10.71 7.88
CA PHE A 156 1.08 9.90 8.10
C PHE A 156 -0.06 10.33 7.17
N LYS A 157 -0.78 9.37 6.58
CA LYS A 157 -1.95 9.64 5.73
C LYS A 157 -1.67 10.48 4.48
N THR A 158 -0.47 10.40 3.93
CA THR A 158 -0.14 11.07 2.66
C THR A 158 -0.85 10.42 1.49
N VAL A 159 -1.35 11.22 0.54
CA VAL A 159 -2.06 10.74 -0.64
C VAL A 159 -1.33 11.19 -1.90
N ILE A 160 -0.97 10.23 -2.75
CA ILE A 160 -0.45 10.47 -4.09
C ILE A 160 -1.48 9.92 -5.09
N ARG A 161 -2.09 10.80 -5.89
CA ARG A 161 -3.22 10.44 -6.75
C ARG A 161 -3.05 10.91 -8.19
N ASN A 162 -3.42 10.08 -9.16
CA ASN A 162 -3.52 10.50 -10.57
C ASN A 162 -2.21 11.15 -11.07
N CYS A 163 -1.08 10.53 -10.75
CA CYS A 163 0.26 11.02 -11.10
C CYS A 163 0.96 10.08 -12.08
N PHE A 164 1.68 10.63 -13.04
CA PHE A 164 2.55 9.85 -13.92
C PHE A 164 4.01 10.03 -13.51
N PHE A 165 4.78 8.94 -13.41
CA PHE A 165 6.21 8.95 -13.14
C PHE A 165 6.93 8.43 -14.37
N ILE A 166 7.70 9.29 -15.03
CA ILE A 166 8.29 9.01 -16.34
C ILE A 166 9.80 9.09 -16.24
N ASN A 167 10.51 8.04 -16.68
CA ASN A 167 11.98 7.98 -16.72
C ASN A 167 12.63 8.24 -15.35
N SER A 168 11.98 7.83 -14.27
CA SER A 168 12.48 8.02 -12.91
C SER A 168 13.46 6.91 -12.52
N LYS A 169 14.52 7.25 -11.78
CA LYS A 169 15.32 6.22 -11.10
C LYS A 169 14.47 5.51 -10.04
N VAL A 170 13.73 6.29 -9.24
CA VAL A 170 12.69 5.80 -8.34
C VAL A 170 11.47 6.70 -8.48
N GLY A 171 10.27 6.15 -8.62
CA GLY A 171 9.06 6.97 -8.72
C GLY A 171 8.62 7.51 -7.36
N ILE A 172 8.30 6.61 -6.42
CA ILE A 172 7.91 6.95 -5.05
C ILE A 172 8.83 6.24 -4.06
N ILE A 173 9.29 6.97 -3.05
CA ILE A 173 10.09 6.46 -1.94
C ILE A 173 9.31 6.69 -0.65
N LEU A 174 9.06 5.62 0.10
CA LEU A 174 8.60 5.71 1.50
C LEU A 174 9.79 5.40 2.40
N MET A 175 10.07 6.27 3.36
CA MET A 175 11.21 6.10 4.25
C MET A 175 10.96 6.58 5.67
N ASN A 176 11.49 5.83 6.64
CA ASN A 176 11.45 6.19 8.05
C ASN A 176 12.84 6.60 8.53
N THR A 177 12.96 7.84 9.02
CA THR A 177 14.19 8.38 9.61
C THR A 177 14.02 8.78 11.07
N ASN A 178 12.80 9.03 11.53
CA ASN A 178 12.45 9.33 12.92
C ASN A 178 10.94 9.15 13.15
N GLY A 179 10.50 7.89 13.29
CA GLY A 179 9.08 7.53 13.43
C GLY A 179 8.52 6.70 12.27
N TRP A 180 7.29 7.03 11.87
CA TRP A 180 6.45 6.23 10.96
C TRP A 180 6.13 6.96 9.66
N THR A 181 6.04 6.18 8.58
CA THR A 181 5.44 6.57 7.30
C THR A 181 4.37 5.56 6.97
N GLU A 182 3.14 5.86 7.35
CA GLU A 182 2.05 4.88 7.40
C GLU A 182 0.73 5.48 6.90
N CYS A 183 -0.22 4.59 6.63
CA CYS A 183 -1.54 4.94 6.09
C CYS A 183 -1.45 5.73 4.78
N THR A 184 -0.39 5.52 3.99
CA THR A 184 -0.21 6.21 2.71
C THR A 184 -1.18 5.63 1.68
N LEU A 185 -1.81 6.48 0.88
CA LEU A 185 -2.62 6.06 -0.26
C LEU A 185 -1.93 6.45 -1.56
N ILE A 186 -1.61 5.46 -2.39
CA ILE A 186 -1.09 5.65 -3.75
C ILE A 186 -2.13 5.12 -4.72
N GLU A 187 -2.78 6.01 -5.48
CA GLU A 187 -3.87 5.60 -6.35
C GLU A 187 -3.88 6.24 -7.74
N GLU A 188 -4.31 5.49 -8.74
CA GLU A 188 -4.45 5.98 -10.12
C GLU A 188 -3.13 6.51 -10.70
N CYS A 189 -2.00 5.98 -10.22
CA CYS A 189 -0.68 6.37 -10.67
C CYS A 189 -0.18 5.46 -11.80
N TYR A 190 0.66 6.02 -12.67
CA TYR A 190 1.31 5.27 -13.75
C TYR A 190 2.82 5.50 -13.73
N PHE A 191 3.59 4.42 -13.60
CA PHE A 191 5.05 4.42 -13.69
C PHE A 191 5.47 3.91 -15.07
N ILE A 192 6.08 4.77 -15.88
CA ILE A 192 6.54 4.43 -17.23
C ILE A 192 8.06 4.57 -17.25
N ASN A 193 8.73 3.46 -17.58
CA ASN A 193 10.19 3.43 -17.67
C ASN A 193 10.90 3.86 -16.37
N ALA A 194 10.30 3.57 -15.21
CA ALA A 194 10.95 3.75 -13.91
C ALA A 194 11.88 2.54 -13.63
N TYR A 195 13.06 2.79 -13.08
CA TYR A 195 13.95 1.70 -12.66
C TYR A 195 13.40 1.02 -11.39
N TYR A 196 13.00 1.82 -10.40
CA TYR A 196 12.12 1.38 -9.32
C TYR A 196 10.80 2.17 -9.36
N GLY A 197 9.66 1.50 -9.31
CA GLY A 197 8.36 2.17 -9.23
C GLY A 197 8.12 2.76 -7.84
N ILE A 198 7.81 1.89 -6.87
CA ILE A 198 7.61 2.24 -5.45
C ILE A 198 8.65 1.49 -4.61
N VAL A 199 9.34 2.20 -3.71
CA VAL A 199 10.33 1.62 -2.81
C VAL A 199 9.97 1.90 -1.36
N PHE A 200 9.92 0.85 -0.55
CA PHE A 200 9.84 0.92 0.90
C PHE A 200 11.26 0.71 1.45
N LYS A 201 11.82 1.77 2.01
CA LYS A 201 13.23 1.82 2.40
C LYS A 201 13.53 1.08 3.70
N THR A 202 14.72 0.51 3.81
CA THR A 202 15.28 0.16 5.12
C THR A 202 15.27 1.41 6.00
N PRO A 203 14.70 1.36 7.22
CA PRO A 203 14.73 2.50 8.13
C PRO A 203 16.16 2.88 8.50
N ILE A 204 16.37 4.15 8.76
CA ILE A 204 17.64 4.68 9.25
C ILE A 204 17.41 5.49 10.52
N ASN A 205 18.48 5.70 11.30
CA ASN A 205 18.42 6.37 12.61
C ASN A 205 17.37 5.72 13.53
N ASP A 206 16.48 6.54 14.11
CA ASP A 206 15.40 6.12 15.01
C ASP A 206 14.07 5.84 14.25
N GLY A 207 14.15 5.63 12.93
CA GLY A 207 13.01 5.24 12.10
C GLY A 207 12.50 3.84 12.45
N THR A 208 11.17 3.67 12.51
CA THR A 208 10.58 2.34 12.69
C THR A 208 10.60 1.55 11.38
N LYS A 209 10.46 0.22 11.45
CA LYS A 209 10.35 -0.63 10.24
C LYS A 209 9.04 -0.50 9.48
N SER A 210 8.00 -0.01 10.16
CA SER A 210 6.62 -0.13 9.71
C SER A 210 6.24 0.91 8.65
N TYR A 211 5.61 0.41 7.59
CA TYR A 211 4.88 1.16 6.57
C TYR A 211 3.40 0.74 6.52
N ALA A 212 2.89 0.31 7.68
CA ALA A 212 1.60 -0.33 7.82
C ALA A 212 0.41 0.47 7.28
N ASN A 213 -0.66 -0.26 6.94
CA ASN A 213 -1.92 0.29 6.45
C ASN A 213 -1.77 1.15 5.18
N THR A 214 -0.68 0.97 4.44
CA THR A 214 -0.49 1.62 3.13
C THR A 214 -1.33 0.90 2.07
N GLU A 215 -2.06 1.66 1.25
CA GLU A 215 -2.92 1.17 0.18
C GLU A 215 -2.36 1.61 -1.18
N ILE A 216 -2.16 0.65 -2.08
CA ILE A 216 -1.72 0.87 -3.45
C ILE A 216 -2.83 0.36 -4.36
N ARG A 217 -3.52 1.25 -5.09
CA ARG A 217 -4.67 0.85 -5.89
C ARG A 217 -4.82 1.49 -7.26
N ARG A 218 -5.31 0.73 -8.24
CA ARG A 218 -5.45 1.21 -9.63
C ARG A 218 -4.13 1.80 -10.14
N VAL A 219 -3.02 1.14 -9.82
CA VAL A 219 -1.66 1.57 -10.17
C VAL A 219 -1.12 0.72 -11.31
N TYR A 220 -0.43 1.36 -12.25
CA TYR A 220 0.08 0.72 -13.45
C TYR A 220 1.59 0.90 -13.54
N PHE A 221 2.30 -0.18 -13.90
CA PHE A 221 3.74 -0.17 -14.07
C PHE A 221 4.10 -0.70 -15.45
N GLU A 222 4.89 0.06 -16.19
CA GLU A 222 5.47 -0.35 -17.46
C GLU A 222 6.99 -0.40 -17.34
N LEU A 223 7.51 -1.60 -17.05
CA LEU A 223 8.93 -1.83 -16.83
C LEU A 223 9.64 -1.97 -18.17
N GLN A 224 10.43 -0.96 -18.53
CA GLN A 224 11.07 -0.89 -19.84
C GLN A 224 12.60 -1.10 -19.81
N GLN A 225 13.21 -1.15 -18.62
CA GLN A 225 14.67 -1.28 -18.45
C GLN A 225 15.06 -2.62 -17.86
N GLU A 226 16.32 -3.01 -18.09
CA GLU A 226 16.94 -4.14 -17.41
C GLU A 226 17.15 -3.81 -15.93
N GLY A 227 16.86 -4.76 -15.04
CA GLY A 227 16.97 -4.59 -13.58
C GLY A 227 15.77 -3.88 -12.95
N ALA A 228 14.75 -3.49 -13.73
CA ALA A 228 13.64 -2.72 -13.24
C ALA A 228 12.71 -3.51 -12.31
N VAL A 229 12.19 -2.85 -11.27
CA VAL A 229 11.27 -3.42 -10.29
C VAL A 229 10.07 -2.50 -10.07
N ALA A 230 8.84 -3.02 -10.16
CA ALA A 230 7.65 -2.20 -9.93
C ALA A 230 7.49 -1.81 -8.46
N ILE A 231 7.55 -2.78 -7.54
CA ILE A 231 7.49 -2.54 -6.09
C ILE A 231 8.66 -3.25 -5.42
N TYR A 232 9.46 -2.51 -4.67
CA TYR A 232 10.61 -3.06 -3.93
C TYR A 232 10.46 -2.80 -2.43
N ILE A 233 10.50 -3.88 -1.66
CA ILE A 233 10.54 -3.84 -0.20
C ILE A 233 11.96 -4.18 0.22
N GLU A 234 12.72 -3.16 0.63
CA GLU A 234 14.10 -3.35 1.07
C GLU A 234 14.17 -4.22 2.33
N LYS A 235 15.34 -4.79 2.58
CA LYS A 235 15.60 -5.53 3.82
C LYS A 235 15.22 -4.68 5.04
N ASP A 236 14.63 -5.29 6.06
CA ASP A 236 14.19 -4.62 7.29
C ASP A 236 13.09 -3.56 7.13
N ALA A 237 12.48 -3.41 5.95
CA ALA A 237 11.25 -2.65 5.75
C ALA A 237 10.03 -3.56 5.94
N ASP A 238 9.03 -3.11 6.68
CA ASP A 238 7.81 -3.85 7.00
C ASP A 238 6.60 -3.17 6.36
N PHE A 239 6.31 -3.52 5.10
CA PHE A 239 5.06 -3.14 4.44
C PHE A 239 3.95 -4.13 4.82
N ASN A 240 3.54 -4.09 6.08
CA ASN A 240 2.59 -5.02 6.67
C ASN A 240 1.17 -4.44 6.70
N GLU A 241 0.15 -5.30 6.82
CA GLU A 241 -1.26 -4.87 6.95
C GLU A 241 -1.71 -3.92 5.82
N GLY A 242 -1.04 -4.00 4.67
CA GLY A 242 -1.32 -3.19 3.50
C GLY A 242 -2.32 -3.83 2.57
N LEU A 243 -2.71 -3.08 1.55
CA LEU A 243 -3.52 -3.59 0.46
C LEU A 243 -2.95 -3.14 -0.88
N ILE A 244 -2.61 -4.09 -1.74
CA ILE A 244 -2.29 -3.82 -3.15
C ILE A 244 -3.45 -4.36 -3.97
N HIS A 245 -4.20 -3.49 -4.66
CA HIS A 245 -5.30 -3.97 -5.48
C HIS A 245 -5.58 -3.25 -6.79
N ASP A 246 -6.12 -3.98 -7.75
CA ASP A 246 -6.37 -3.50 -9.12
C ASP A 246 -5.09 -2.93 -9.76
N VAL A 247 -3.95 -3.58 -9.51
CA VAL A 247 -2.63 -3.18 -10.00
C VAL A 247 -2.25 -4.02 -11.21
N ARG A 248 -1.60 -3.40 -12.20
CA ARG A 248 -1.05 -4.12 -13.35
C ARG A 248 0.42 -3.77 -13.57
N VAL A 249 1.22 -4.80 -13.77
CA VAL A 249 2.64 -4.70 -14.08
C VAL A 249 2.90 -5.32 -15.45
N TRP A 250 3.38 -4.52 -16.39
CA TRP A 250 3.84 -4.94 -17.71
C TRP A 250 5.36 -5.05 -17.74
N MET A 251 5.83 -6.20 -18.23
CA MET A 251 7.24 -6.58 -18.30
C MET A 251 7.57 -7.20 -19.66
N GLY A 252 8.85 -7.46 -19.90
CA GLY A 252 9.32 -8.24 -21.04
C GLY A 252 9.32 -7.48 -22.37
N LYS A 253 9.18 -6.15 -22.35
CA LYS A 253 9.36 -5.29 -23.53
C LYS A 253 9.63 -3.83 -23.10
N PRO A 254 10.59 -3.13 -23.74
CA PRO A 254 11.48 -3.57 -24.81
C PRO A 254 12.62 -4.49 -24.33
N VAL A 255 12.82 -4.63 -23.02
CA VAL A 255 13.85 -5.50 -22.44
C VAL A 255 13.23 -6.82 -21.99
N GLU A 256 13.74 -7.95 -22.51
CA GLU A 256 13.23 -9.31 -22.23
C GLU A 256 13.97 -10.01 -21.08
N ARG A 257 14.59 -9.26 -20.17
CA ARG A 257 15.38 -9.86 -19.07
C ARG A 257 15.44 -9.02 -17.79
N ASN A 258 15.68 -9.69 -16.67
CA ASN A 258 15.96 -9.11 -15.36
C ASN A 258 14.91 -8.08 -14.93
N GLN A 259 13.62 -8.41 -15.00
CA GLN A 259 12.55 -7.52 -14.56
C GLN A 259 11.69 -8.22 -13.50
N THR A 260 11.26 -7.46 -12.50
CA THR A 260 10.48 -8.01 -11.39
C THR A 260 9.26 -7.16 -11.10
N GLY A 261 8.10 -7.79 -10.91
CA GLY A 261 6.93 -7.08 -10.40
C GLY A 261 7.14 -6.63 -8.95
N ILE A 262 7.15 -7.58 -8.02
CA ILE A 262 7.43 -7.32 -6.61
C ILE A 262 8.75 -7.99 -6.23
N PHE A 263 9.72 -7.19 -5.79
CA PHE A 263 10.93 -7.72 -5.16
C PHE A 263 10.83 -7.50 -3.66
N LEU A 264 10.91 -8.59 -2.90
CA LEU A 264 10.69 -8.60 -1.47
C LEU A 264 11.95 -9.08 -0.74
N GLU A 265 12.65 -8.16 -0.07
CA GLU A 265 13.73 -8.49 0.88
C GLU A 265 13.34 -8.24 2.34
N GLY A 266 12.38 -7.34 2.58
CA GLY A 266 11.73 -7.10 3.87
C GLY A 266 10.44 -7.89 4.05
N SER A 267 9.53 -7.38 4.87
CA SER A 267 8.26 -8.04 5.23
C SER A 267 7.07 -7.41 4.48
N MET A 268 6.16 -8.28 4.01
CA MET A 268 4.81 -7.94 3.56
C MET A 268 3.76 -8.77 4.33
N LEU A 269 4.05 -9.08 5.59
CA LEU A 269 3.17 -9.89 6.42
C LEU A 269 1.78 -9.21 6.54
N ASN A 270 0.72 -10.01 6.40
CA ASN A 270 -0.67 -9.54 6.41
C ASN A 270 -1.04 -8.54 5.30
N THR A 271 -0.13 -8.23 4.35
CA THR A 271 -0.46 -7.42 3.17
C THR A 271 -1.14 -8.28 2.13
N VAL A 272 -2.29 -7.84 1.63
CA VAL A 272 -3.09 -8.60 0.66
C VAL A 272 -2.85 -8.08 -0.76
N LEU A 273 -2.60 -9.00 -1.69
CA LEU A 273 -2.67 -8.73 -3.13
C LEU A 273 -4.06 -9.12 -3.65
N HIS A 274 -4.79 -8.21 -4.29
CA HIS A 274 -6.12 -8.49 -4.84
C HIS A 274 -6.26 -7.91 -6.26
N ASN A 275 -6.74 -8.68 -7.24
CA ASN A 275 -6.82 -8.24 -8.64
C ASN A 275 -5.49 -7.68 -9.20
N VAL A 276 -4.35 -8.28 -8.82
CA VAL A 276 -3.02 -7.86 -9.30
C VAL A 276 -2.61 -8.68 -10.52
N VAL A 277 -2.24 -8.03 -11.61
CA VAL A 277 -1.83 -8.71 -12.85
C VAL A 277 -0.35 -8.47 -13.13
N PHE A 278 0.43 -9.56 -13.22
CA PHE A 278 1.79 -9.55 -13.73
C PHE A 278 1.80 -10.11 -15.15
N GLU A 279 2.12 -9.27 -16.12
CA GLU A 279 2.05 -9.60 -17.55
C GLU A 279 3.40 -9.42 -18.22
N SER A 280 3.91 -10.46 -18.88
CA SER A 280 5.17 -10.41 -19.62
C SER A 280 4.97 -10.61 -21.12
N PHE A 281 5.52 -9.70 -21.91
CA PHE A 281 5.51 -9.75 -23.37
C PHE A 281 6.81 -10.29 -23.99
N ALA A 282 7.72 -10.82 -23.16
CA ALA A 282 8.97 -11.40 -23.64
C ALA A 282 8.73 -12.60 -24.56
N LYS A 283 9.54 -12.76 -25.60
CA LYS A 283 9.55 -13.98 -26.41
C LYS A 283 10.38 -15.08 -25.74
N THR A 284 11.52 -14.68 -25.16
CA THR A 284 12.45 -15.59 -24.50
C THR A 284 12.83 -15.01 -23.13
N PRO A 285 12.00 -15.18 -22.08
CA PRO A 285 12.19 -14.50 -20.81
C PRO A 285 13.40 -15.02 -20.04
N ILE A 286 14.30 -14.12 -19.64
CA ILE A 286 15.46 -14.45 -18.80
C ILE A 286 15.36 -13.68 -17.47
N ALA A 287 15.15 -14.37 -16.36
CA ALA A 287 14.97 -13.76 -15.04
C ALA A 287 13.88 -12.66 -15.02
N ILE A 288 12.74 -12.93 -15.68
CA ILE A 288 11.52 -12.12 -15.54
C ILE A 288 10.60 -12.81 -14.53
N TYR A 289 10.29 -12.14 -13.43
CA TYR A 289 9.48 -12.70 -12.35
C TYR A 289 8.32 -11.80 -11.96
N GLY A 290 7.18 -12.41 -11.63
CA GLY A 290 6.09 -11.65 -11.01
C GLY A 290 6.47 -11.21 -9.60
N ILE A 291 6.92 -12.16 -8.78
CA ILE A 291 7.39 -11.90 -7.40
C ILE A 291 8.72 -12.62 -7.16
N ILE A 292 9.67 -11.93 -6.53
CA ILE A 292 10.90 -12.53 -5.97
C ILE A 292 10.83 -12.44 -4.44
N VAL A 293 11.07 -13.57 -3.77
CA VAL A 293 11.07 -13.69 -2.31
C VAL A 293 12.51 -13.86 -1.81
N GLY A 294 12.95 -12.92 -0.97
CA GLY A 294 14.27 -12.88 -0.36
C GLY A 294 14.44 -13.83 0.82
N ASN A 295 15.66 -13.88 1.36
CA ASN A 295 16.00 -14.80 2.47
C ASN A 295 15.39 -14.35 3.81
N TYR A 296 15.24 -13.05 4.02
CA TYR A 296 14.76 -12.46 5.28
C TYR A 296 13.35 -11.88 5.17
N SER A 297 12.57 -12.37 4.21
CA SER A 297 11.25 -11.82 3.91
C SER A 297 10.08 -12.66 4.39
N ASP A 298 8.97 -11.99 4.68
CA ASP A 298 7.64 -12.58 4.85
C ASP A 298 6.75 -12.21 3.65
N PRO A 299 6.36 -13.18 2.80
CA PRO A 299 5.56 -12.92 1.61
C PRO A 299 4.16 -12.34 1.90
N PRO A 300 3.55 -11.62 0.93
CA PRO A 300 2.17 -11.18 1.05
C PRO A 300 1.17 -12.33 0.94
N ILE A 301 -0.08 -12.06 1.32
CA ILE A 301 -1.22 -12.91 1.06
C ILE A 301 -1.67 -12.73 -0.39
N ILE A 302 -1.57 -13.80 -1.18
CA ILE A 302 -2.06 -13.84 -2.56
C ILE A 302 -3.59 -14.02 -2.54
N GLY A 303 -4.31 -12.91 -2.60
CA GLY A 303 -5.76 -12.88 -2.61
C GLY A 303 -6.39 -13.20 -3.98
N GLN A 304 -7.70 -13.02 -4.06
CA GLN A 304 -8.47 -13.27 -5.28
C GLN A 304 -8.01 -12.36 -6.44
N GLY A 305 -8.04 -12.89 -7.67
CA GLY A 305 -7.81 -12.12 -8.88
C GLY A 305 -6.34 -11.83 -9.18
N VAL A 306 -5.40 -12.38 -8.42
CA VAL A 306 -3.97 -12.30 -8.77
C VAL A 306 -3.69 -13.19 -9.98
N VAL A 307 -3.18 -12.61 -11.07
CA VAL A 307 -2.94 -13.29 -12.35
C VAL A 307 -1.50 -13.11 -12.79
N PHE A 308 -0.90 -14.19 -13.30
CA PHE A 308 0.38 -14.18 -13.99
C PHE A 308 0.15 -14.60 -15.44
N CYS A 309 0.38 -13.71 -16.40
CA CYS A 309 0.13 -13.98 -17.82
C CYS A 309 1.34 -13.64 -18.71
N GLY A 310 1.36 -14.25 -19.90
CA GLY A 310 2.47 -14.16 -20.83
C GLY A 310 3.67 -15.01 -20.42
N ASN A 311 4.85 -14.69 -20.96
CA ASN A 311 6.05 -15.51 -20.79
C ASN A 311 6.92 -14.95 -19.65
N LEU A 312 6.77 -15.51 -18.45
CA LEU A 312 7.67 -15.23 -17.32
C LEU A 312 8.69 -16.36 -17.17
N THR A 313 9.87 -16.06 -16.62
CA THR A 313 10.81 -17.10 -16.16
C THR A 313 10.22 -17.85 -14.97
N GLY A 314 9.51 -17.15 -14.08
CA GLY A 314 8.74 -17.75 -13.01
C GLY A 314 7.65 -16.79 -12.52
N ARG A 315 6.53 -17.34 -12.05
CA ARG A 315 5.46 -16.52 -11.45
C ARG A 315 5.94 -15.94 -10.12
N ILE A 316 6.45 -16.82 -9.26
CA ILE A 316 7.06 -16.50 -7.97
C ILE A 316 8.39 -17.26 -7.89
N TYR A 317 9.49 -16.54 -7.67
CA TYR A 317 10.80 -17.12 -7.40
C TYR A 317 11.06 -17.11 -5.89
N ASN A 318 11.07 -18.31 -5.29
CA ASN A 318 11.18 -18.51 -3.85
C ASN A 318 12.23 -19.61 -3.53
N PRO A 319 13.53 -19.31 -3.75
CA PRO A 319 14.59 -20.31 -3.58
C PRO A 319 14.83 -20.70 -2.11
N TYR A 320 14.31 -19.92 -1.16
CA TYR A 320 14.48 -20.13 0.28
C TYR A 320 13.32 -20.91 0.93
N GLY A 321 12.34 -21.35 0.13
CA GLY A 321 11.22 -22.16 0.63
C GLY A 321 10.34 -21.42 1.64
N LYS A 322 10.20 -20.10 1.53
CA LYS A 322 9.29 -19.31 2.40
C LYS A 322 7.84 -19.75 2.20
N TRP A 323 7.05 -19.67 3.26
CA TRP A 323 5.62 -19.90 3.17
C TRP A 323 4.97 -18.84 2.27
N LEU A 324 4.18 -19.29 1.30
CA LEU A 324 3.35 -18.42 0.48
C LEU A 324 1.91 -18.55 0.98
N TYR A 325 1.26 -17.42 1.21
CA TYR A 325 -0.11 -17.37 1.72
C TYR A 325 -1.06 -17.07 0.58
N SER A 326 -2.29 -17.59 0.67
CA SER A 326 -3.37 -17.22 -0.23
C SER A 326 -4.66 -17.10 0.57
N SER A 327 -5.65 -16.34 0.09
CA SER A 327 -6.98 -16.21 0.71
C SER A 327 -7.82 -17.51 0.70
N SER A 328 -7.16 -18.65 0.50
CA SER A 328 -7.61 -20.03 0.61
C SER A 328 -6.38 -20.97 0.59
N GLY A 329 -5.31 -20.59 1.30
CA GLY A 329 -4.00 -21.22 1.18
C GLY A 329 -3.98 -22.64 1.73
N ALA A 330 -3.56 -23.62 0.92
CA ALA A 330 -3.35 -24.98 1.41
C ALA A 330 -2.06 -25.06 2.24
N PHE A 331 -2.07 -25.80 3.34
CA PHE A 331 -0.89 -26.00 4.19
C PHE A 331 -0.69 -27.47 4.50
N LYS A 332 0.53 -27.82 4.90
CA LYS A 332 0.92 -29.15 5.39
C LYS A 332 1.99 -29.03 6.47
N VAL A 333 1.74 -29.59 7.64
CA VAL A 333 2.70 -29.75 8.73
C VAL A 333 2.87 -31.25 8.98
N VAL A 334 4.10 -31.72 9.12
CA VAL A 334 4.41 -33.16 9.19
C VAL A 334 5.23 -33.46 10.43
N ASP A 335 4.89 -34.56 11.09
CA ASP A 335 5.64 -35.17 12.20
C ASP A 335 5.95 -34.23 13.38
N VAL A 336 4.97 -33.42 13.78
CA VAL A 336 5.09 -32.61 15.00
C VAL A 336 5.07 -33.52 16.22
N GLU A 337 6.16 -33.53 16.99
CA GLU A 337 6.25 -34.32 18.21
C GLU A 337 5.36 -33.75 19.31
N VAL A 338 4.59 -34.62 19.96
CA VAL A 338 3.69 -34.28 21.06
C VAL A 338 4.21 -34.93 22.35
N PRO A 339 4.58 -34.16 23.38
CA PRO A 339 5.06 -34.70 24.65
C PRO A 339 4.00 -35.59 25.34
N LEU A 340 4.42 -36.79 25.72
CA LEU A 340 3.57 -37.76 26.41
C LEU A 340 3.54 -37.48 27.92
N GLY A 341 2.34 -37.23 28.47
CA GLY A 341 2.13 -37.24 29.92
C GLY A 341 1.93 -38.67 30.45
N VAL A 342 2.17 -38.87 31.75
CA VAL A 342 2.13 -40.19 32.42
C VAL A 342 1.09 -40.23 33.54
N ASN A 343 0.78 -41.41 34.06
CA ASN A 343 -0.16 -41.60 35.18
C ASN A 343 -1.54 -40.96 34.92
N ASN A 344 -2.08 -41.16 33.72
CA ASN A 344 -3.35 -40.58 33.27
C ASN A 344 -3.41 -39.05 33.25
N LYS A 345 -2.26 -38.36 33.32
CA LYS A 345 -2.17 -36.90 33.17
C LYS A 345 -1.68 -36.56 31.77
N PHE A 346 -2.34 -35.61 31.11
CA PHE A 346 -1.88 -35.08 29.82
C PHE A 346 -0.57 -34.32 29.98
N GLY A 347 0.29 -34.46 28.98
CA GLY A 347 1.51 -33.65 28.83
C GLY A 347 1.19 -32.19 28.48
N PRO A 348 2.22 -31.35 28.27
CA PRO A 348 2.03 -29.99 27.81
C PRO A 348 1.32 -29.92 26.44
N ILE A 349 0.56 -28.84 26.24
CA ILE A 349 -0.14 -28.54 24.99
C ILE A 349 0.87 -28.24 23.88
N VAL A 350 0.63 -28.81 22.70
CA VAL A 350 1.28 -28.43 21.44
C VAL A 350 0.26 -27.82 20.51
N GLU A 351 0.53 -26.61 20.01
CA GLU A 351 -0.28 -25.97 18.98
C GLU A 351 0.27 -26.34 17.60
N VAL A 352 -0.56 -26.95 16.77
CA VAL A 352 -0.23 -27.44 15.43
C VAL A 352 -1.04 -26.64 14.41
N GLY A 353 -0.37 -26.09 13.39
CA GLY A 353 -1.01 -25.25 12.37
C GLY A 353 -1.29 -23.81 12.79
N ALA A 354 -0.82 -23.40 13.97
CA ALA A 354 -0.88 -22.03 14.47
C ALA A 354 0.11 -21.12 13.73
N LEU A 355 -0.22 -20.72 12.50
CA LEU A 355 0.39 -19.49 12.00
C LEU A 355 -0.29 -18.36 12.74
N PRO A 356 0.46 -17.54 13.51
CA PRO A 356 -0.12 -16.35 14.10
C PRO A 356 -0.73 -15.55 12.93
N HIS A 357 -1.99 -15.14 13.07
CA HIS A 357 -2.76 -14.31 12.11
C HIS A 357 -3.58 -15.01 11.00
N LEU A 358 -3.51 -16.34 10.81
CA LEU A 358 -4.38 -17.04 9.84
C LEU A 358 -5.31 -18.03 10.53
N SER A 359 -6.59 -18.01 10.16
CA SER A 359 -7.57 -18.95 10.70
C SER A 359 -7.55 -20.28 9.94
N LEU A 360 -7.85 -21.38 10.61
CA LEU A 360 -7.93 -22.70 9.95
C LEU A 360 -9.31 -22.93 9.35
N ALA A 361 -9.38 -23.30 8.06
CA ALA A 361 -10.60 -23.79 7.43
C ALA A 361 -10.78 -25.28 7.72
N ILE A 362 -11.56 -25.59 8.78
CA ILE A 362 -11.80 -26.98 9.23
C ILE A 362 -12.35 -27.87 8.13
N SER A 363 -13.19 -27.33 7.24
CA SER A 363 -13.80 -28.10 6.14
C SER A 363 -12.77 -28.75 5.21
N ALA A 364 -11.53 -28.27 5.23
CA ALA A 364 -10.42 -28.84 4.48
C ALA A 364 -9.33 -29.45 5.39
N LEU A 365 -9.47 -29.38 6.72
CA LEU A 365 -8.47 -29.87 7.67
C LEU A 365 -8.48 -31.40 7.75
N ASN A 366 -7.30 -31.98 7.61
CA ASN A 366 -7.03 -33.40 7.78
C ASN A 366 -5.90 -33.54 8.80
N ALA A 367 -6.03 -34.48 9.73
CA ALA A 367 -5.01 -34.77 10.72
C ALA A 367 -4.75 -36.27 10.80
N LYS A 368 -3.47 -36.63 10.90
CA LYS A 368 -2.98 -37.96 11.20
C LYS A 368 -2.28 -37.90 12.55
N VAL A 369 -2.71 -38.76 13.47
CA VAL A 369 -2.04 -39.00 14.74
C VAL A 369 -1.35 -40.35 14.67
N GLU A 370 -0.08 -40.38 15.01
CA GLU A 370 0.76 -41.58 14.95
C GLU A 370 1.43 -41.82 16.31
N VAL A 371 1.33 -43.07 16.77
CA VAL A 371 1.99 -43.57 17.97
C VAL A 371 3.05 -44.58 17.53
N GLU A 372 4.32 -44.23 17.77
CA GLU A 372 5.49 -45.06 17.48
C GLU A 372 6.06 -45.66 18.77
N GLY A 373 6.76 -46.79 18.64
CA GLY A 373 7.45 -47.46 19.75
C GLY A 373 6.65 -48.60 20.39
N PRO A 374 7.31 -49.48 21.16
CA PRO A 374 6.65 -50.58 21.85
C PRO A 374 5.80 -50.06 23.02
N LEU A 375 4.56 -50.54 23.12
CA LEU A 375 3.70 -50.33 24.28
C LEU A 375 3.80 -51.54 25.21
N SER A 376 3.78 -51.29 26.51
CA SER A 376 3.76 -52.34 27.54
C SER A 376 2.40 -53.03 27.59
N GLU A 377 2.33 -54.23 28.16
CA GLU A 377 1.04 -54.93 28.33
C GLU A 377 0.08 -54.09 29.19
N GLY A 378 -1.14 -53.87 28.68
CA GLY A 378 -2.15 -53.03 29.33
C GLY A 378 -1.89 -51.52 29.25
N GLU A 379 -0.85 -51.09 28.53
CA GLU A 379 -0.61 -49.67 28.28
C GLU A 379 -1.62 -49.10 27.27
N GLU A 380 -2.24 -47.98 27.63
CA GLU A 380 -3.15 -47.23 26.78
C GLU A 380 -2.64 -45.79 26.62
N ILE A 381 -2.47 -45.37 25.38
CA ILE A 381 -2.14 -43.99 25.02
C ILE A 381 -3.39 -43.30 24.52
N GLN A 382 -3.66 -42.12 25.06
CA GLN A 382 -4.77 -41.27 24.66
C GLN A 382 -4.23 -39.94 24.15
N VAL A 383 -4.56 -39.60 22.91
CA VAL A 383 -4.23 -38.32 22.29
C VAL A 383 -5.50 -37.47 22.22
N ARG A 384 -5.45 -36.30 22.86
CA ARG A 384 -6.53 -35.32 22.90
C ARG A 384 -6.30 -34.24 21.85
N LEU A 385 -7.31 -34.03 21.03
CA LEU A 385 -7.40 -32.97 20.03
C LEU A 385 -8.48 -31.97 20.43
N ARG A 386 -8.16 -30.67 20.37
CA ARG A 386 -9.10 -29.56 20.58
C ARG A 386 -8.75 -28.40 19.66
N PHE A 387 -9.73 -27.66 19.18
CA PHE A 387 -9.46 -26.37 18.56
C PHE A 387 -9.27 -25.30 19.63
N LYS A 388 -8.28 -24.44 19.42
CA LYS A 388 -8.17 -23.16 20.11
C LYS A 388 -8.83 -22.09 19.25
N PHE A 389 -9.62 -21.24 19.86
CA PHE A 389 -10.30 -20.13 19.20
C PHE A 389 -9.52 -18.83 19.39
N LEU A 390 -9.89 -17.77 18.66
CA LEU A 390 -9.23 -16.46 18.77
C LEU A 390 -9.43 -15.78 20.13
N ASP A 391 -10.44 -16.18 20.90
CA ASP A 391 -10.69 -15.71 22.28
C ASP A 391 -9.97 -16.55 23.35
N ASP A 392 -9.00 -17.38 22.93
CA ASP A 392 -8.26 -18.34 23.74
C ASP A 392 -9.11 -19.44 24.41
N SER A 393 -10.40 -19.53 24.11
CA SER A 393 -11.24 -20.66 24.52
C SER A 393 -11.03 -21.88 23.64
N PHE A 394 -11.47 -23.06 24.10
CA PHE A 394 -11.27 -24.33 23.42
C PHE A 394 -12.59 -24.95 22.98
N SER A 395 -12.57 -25.70 21.89
CA SER A 395 -13.68 -26.59 21.50
C SER A 395 -13.86 -27.73 22.51
N ASP A 396 -14.91 -28.52 22.28
CA ASP A 396 -15.01 -29.88 22.81
C ASP A 396 -13.77 -30.72 22.43
N GLN A 397 -13.57 -31.82 23.14
CA GLN A 397 -12.40 -32.70 22.95
C GLN A 397 -12.73 -33.96 22.14
N LEU A 398 -11.81 -34.28 21.22
CA LEU A 398 -11.73 -35.58 20.56
C LEU A 398 -10.57 -36.35 21.19
N ILE A 399 -10.82 -37.58 21.66
CA ILE A 399 -9.80 -38.45 22.24
C ILE A 399 -9.64 -39.66 21.32
N LEU A 400 -8.41 -39.88 20.86
CA LEU A 400 -8.01 -41.06 20.11
C LEU A 400 -7.23 -41.98 21.06
N SER A 401 -7.68 -43.23 21.20
CA SER A 401 -7.04 -44.25 22.05
C SER A 401 -6.21 -45.22 21.20
N PHE A 402 -5.04 -45.58 21.72
CA PHE A 402 -4.11 -46.52 21.12
C PHE A 402 -3.66 -47.54 22.19
N ASN A 403 -3.75 -48.82 21.83
CA ASN A 403 -3.26 -49.96 22.63
C ASN A 403 -2.11 -50.71 21.93
N SER A 404 -1.67 -50.19 20.78
CA SER A 404 -0.53 -50.65 20.00
C SER A 404 0.02 -49.49 19.18
N SER A 405 1.21 -49.64 18.62
CA SER A 405 1.74 -48.67 17.67
C SER A 405 0.88 -48.65 16.40
N GLY A 406 0.71 -47.47 15.83
CA GLY A 406 -0.14 -47.29 14.67
C GLY A 406 -0.45 -45.84 14.38
N ALA A 407 -1.19 -45.62 13.30
CA ALA A 407 -1.62 -44.30 12.90
C ALA A 407 -3.12 -44.28 12.61
N VAL A 408 -3.75 -43.18 13.03
CA VAL A 408 -5.18 -42.93 12.80
C VAL A 408 -5.32 -41.58 12.11
N TRP A 409 -6.07 -41.56 11.01
CA TRP A 409 -6.58 -40.33 10.43
C TRP A 409 -7.87 -39.94 11.13
N VAL A 410 -7.98 -38.67 11.53
CA VAL A 410 -9.23 -38.13 12.07
C VAL A 410 -10.26 -38.09 10.96
N ASP A 411 -11.38 -38.77 11.17
CA ASP A 411 -12.49 -38.82 10.23
C ASP A 411 -13.41 -37.59 10.34
N GLN A 412 -14.37 -37.50 9.42
CA GLN A 412 -15.30 -36.36 9.38
C GLN A 412 -16.18 -36.28 10.62
N ASP A 413 -16.60 -37.41 11.18
CA ASP A 413 -17.42 -37.44 12.40
C ASP A 413 -16.62 -36.97 13.62
N GLY A 414 -15.34 -37.32 13.71
CA GLY A 414 -14.40 -36.82 14.70
C GLY A 414 -14.25 -35.31 14.63
N TRP A 415 -14.11 -34.74 13.43
CA TRP A 415 -14.08 -33.29 13.24
C TRP A 415 -15.41 -32.63 13.59
N LEU A 416 -16.53 -33.20 13.15
CA LEU A 416 -17.87 -32.68 13.43
C LEU A 416 -18.14 -32.59 14.93
N LYS A 417 -17.67 -33.56 15.71
CA LYS A 417 -17.83 -33.60 17.18
C LYS A 417 -17.18 -32.42 17.89
N ILE A 418 -16.06 -31.91 17.38
CA ILE A 418 -15.33 -30.78 17.97
C ILE A 418 -15.55 -29.47 17.19
N TRP A 419 -16.47 -29.49 16.22
CA TRP A 419 -16.74 -28.36 15.33
C TRP A 419 -17.41 -27.20 16.08
N PRO A 420 -16.88 -25.97 16.00
CA PRO A 420 -17.51 -24.82 16.66
C PRO A 420 -18.80 -24.39 15.96
N THR A 421 -19.86 -24.11 16.72
CA THR A 421 -21.11 -23.60 16.15
C THR A 421 -20.94 -22.21 15.53
N ARG A 422 -20.14 -21.32 16.13
CA ARG A 422 -19.84 -19.96 15.64
C ARG A 422 -18.51 -19.43 16.20
N ASN A 423 -17.37 -19.94 15.73
CA ASN A 423 -16.08 -19.41 16.16
C ASN A 423 -15.01 -19.51 15.07
N VAL A 424 -13.93 -18.73 15.23
CA VAL A 424 -12.77 -18.71 14.34
C VAL A 424 -11.63 -19.48 15.01
N ILE A 425 -11.08 -20.46 14.32
CA ILE A 425 -10.03 -21.34 14.87
C ILE A 425 -8.67 -20.75 14.60
N SER A 426 -7.91 -20.57 15.67
CA SER A 426 -6.53 -20.10 15.63
C SER A 426 -5.53 -21.26 15.50
N ALA A 427 -5.82 -22.42 16.12
CA ALA A 427 -4.93 -23.57 16.11
C ALA A 427 -5.65 -24.89 16.37
N LEU A 428 -5.04 -26.00 15.92
CA LEU A 428 -5.32 -27.33 16.49
C LEU A 428 -4.37 -27.54 17.67
N THR A 429 -4.92 -27.87 18.83
CA THR A 429 -4.12 -28.20 20.02
C THR A 429 -4.14 -29.69 20.27
N VAL A 430 -2.95 -30.21 20.60
CA VAL A 430 -2.73 -31.64 20.82
C VAL A 430 -2.03 -31.86 22.15
N GLU A 431 -2.52 -32.83 22.91
CA GLU A 431 -1.87 -33.35 24.11
C GLU A 431 -1.96 -34.87 24.10
N ALA A 432 -1.00 -35.54 24.74
CA ALA A 432 -1.03 -36.99 24.89
C ALA A 432 -0.88 -37.40 26.36
N ARG A 433 -1.49 -38.53 26.74
CA ARG A 433 -1.29 -39.19 28.04
C ARG A 433 -1.16 -40.69 27.88
N THR A 434 -0.47 -41.33 28.81
CA THR A 434 -0.49 -42.78 29.01
C THR A 434 -0.98 -43.12 30.43
N ASN A 435 -1.58 -44.31 30.60
CA ASN A 435 -2.03 -44.81 31.89
C ASN A 435 -0.87 -45.31 32.79
N VAL A 436 0.31 -45.59 32.22
CA VAL A 436 1.49 -46.09 32.96
C VAL A 436 2.38 -44.98 33.50
N GLN A 437 3.33 -45.34 34.39
CA GLN A 437 4.29 -44.40 35.00
C GLN A 437 5.43 -43.98 34.05
N ALA A 438 5.78 -44.81 33.08
CA ALA A 438 6.82 -44.55 32.09
C ALA A 438 6.48 -45.28 30.78
N SER A 439 6.77 -44.65 29.65
CA SER A 439 6.50 -45.18 28.31
C SER A 439 7.63 -44.84 27.36
N ASN A 440 7.90 -45.73 26.41
CA ASN A 440 8.82 -45.49 25.31
C ASN A 440 8.12 -45.00 24.04
N ALA A 441 6.80 -44.78 24.11
CA ALA A 441 6.03 -44.36 22.97
C ALA A 441 6.31 -42.91 22.59
N LYS A 442 6.29 -42.64 21.29
CA LYS A 442 6.42 -41.31 20.71
C LYS A 442 5.15 -40.97 19.95
N ILE A 443 4.66 -39.75 20.13
CA ILE A 443 3.44 -39.28 19.49
C ILE A 443 3.81 -38.22 18.48
N LYS A 444 3.37 -38.42 17.25
CA LYS A 444 3.54 -37.48 16.14
C LYS A 444 2.19 -37.09 15.58
N VAL A 445 2.05 -35.82 15.24
CA VAL A 445 0.89 -35.31 14.53
C VAL A 445 1.29 -34.66 13.22
N SER A 446 0.63 -35.06 12.16
CA SER A 446 0.71 -34.43 10.85
C SER A 446 -0.64 -33.86 10.48
N ILE A 447 -0.67 -32.64 9.92
CA ILE A 447 -1.90 -32.02 9.45
C ILE A 447 -1.73 -31.43 8.05
N TYR A 448 -2.80 -31.39 7.27
CA TYR A 448 -2.86 -30.58 6.07
C TYR A 448 -4.28 -30.06 5.87
N GLY A 449 -4.44 -28.93 5.21
CA GLY A 449 -5.75 -28.37 4.95
C GLY A 449 -5.67 -27.02 4.29
N GLN A 450 -6.66 -26.16 4.52
CA GLN A 450 -6.68 -24.78 4.03
C GLN A 450 -6.75 -23.81 5.20
N TYR A 451 -6.13 -22.64 5.05
CA TYR A 451 -6.45 -21.47 5.86
C TYR A 451 -7.75 -20.84 5.34
N GLY A 452 -8.55 -20.31 6.27
CA GLY A 452 -9.86 -19.70 6.04
C GLY A 452 -9.90 -18.21 6.34
#